data_AF-W9CL67-F1
#
_entry.id   AF-W9CL67-F1
#
_cell.length_a   1.000
_cell.length_b   1.000
_cell.length_c   1.000
_cell.angle_alpha   90.00
_cell.angle_beta   90.00
_cell.angle_gamma   90.00
#
_symmetry.space_group_name_H-M   'P 1'
#
loop_
_entity.id
_entity.type
_entity.pdbx_description
1 polymer ?
#
loop_
_entity_poly.entity_id
_entity_poly.type
_entity_poly.pdbx_seq_one_letter_code
_entity_poly.pdbx_strand_id
1 'polypeptide(L)'
;MRLHSLLAAVAGPIVLAAPAPVPAPFPKPQTLRNPINGLVSSGVNGVLDIGSLTSAIPAVLTDLADVLTAADTVEQAIANGTVFGTDVPVLVKKLFSAVKPTATPTSIPQAQKWAAGVWGVSDPSASPTPPANIIANALELVLDGFTSSDLQAVASGASPFANSVNNVNAPVSSSKRFYNNVHENAPFSVDEKTLRAAIYIPPGFTWGKKQPVVMSPGTGVYGYVNFASNIGKLLATTDYADPVYLNIPNALLYDAQISAEYVAYALQYFYAMTSQKPAIVTWSQGSLDAQWAFKYWPSIPQIVTDHIAISPDYHGTALAYLLCPGFATGNDIVCTPSILQQTYESNFVTKLRSNNGDSAYVPTTTVYSLTDEIVQPQSGTAASGFLNDARGVGVSNTFLQAACAGLPAGGLYTHEGVLYNPVAYALVTDALRNEGPGSFDRVGDQCGNVVAPGLSLNDVIETEALVPLFLLNVLSYEDKVTSEPALMGYATY
;
A
#
# COMPACT_ATOMS: atom_id res chain seq x y z
N MET A 1 -6.14 60.81 25.08
CA MET A 1 -6.63 60.13 23.85
C MET A 1 -5.73 58.90 23.64
N ARG A 2 -6.18 57.72 24.08
CA ARG A 2 -5.48 56.43 23.90
C ARG A 2 -6.25 55.67 22.83
N LEU A 3 -5.59 55.23 21.76
CA LEU A 3 -6.15 54.28 20.80
C LEU A 3 -5.41 52.95 20.97
N HIS A 4 -6.13 51.91 21.35
CA HIS A 4 -5.67 50.53 21.35
C HIS A 4 -5.96 49.93 19.97
N SER A 5 -4.94 49.37 19.33
CA SER A 5 -5.08 48.55 18.13
C SER A 5 -5.28 47.10 18.55
N LEU A 6 -6.47 46.54 18.36
CA LEU A 6 -6.71 45.10 18.50
C LEU A 6 -6.17 44.39 17.25
N LEU A 7 -5.23 43.45 17.43
CA LEU A 7 -4.98 42.37 16.48
C LEU A 7 -6.17 41.41 16.52
N ALA A 8 -6.85 41.23 15.38
CA ALA A 8 -7.78 40.13 15.18
C ALA A 8 -6.99 38.91 14.70
N ALA A 9 -6.83 37.91 15.57
CA ALA A 9 -6.41 36.58 15.19
C ALA A 9 -7.57 35.92 14.41
N VAL A 10 -7.37 35.65 13.12
CA VAL A 10 -8.30 34.85 12.34
C VAL A 10 -7.97 33.39 12.63
N ALA A 11 -8.70 32.80 13.58
CA ALA A 11 -8.76 31.36 13.73
C ALA A 11 -9.56 30.80 12.54
N GLY A 12 -8.88 30.07 11.65
CA GLY A 12 -9.55 29.30 10.59
C GLY A 12 -10.47 28.24 11.21
N PRO A 13 -11.61 27.92 10.57
CA PRO A 13 -12.51 26.92 11.10
C PRO A 13 -11.88 25.54 10.93
N ILE A 14 -11.60 24.87 12.05
CA ILE A 14 -11.42 23.42 12.09
C ILE A 14 -12.79 22.82 11.78
N VAL A 15 -13.05 22.53 10.51
CA VAL A 15 -14.21 21.72 10.12
C VAL A 15 -13.87 20.28 10.48
N LEU A 16 -14.16 19.90 11.72
CA LEU A 16 -14.29 18.50 12.11
C LEU A 16 -15.45 17.92 11.29
N ALA A 17 -15.13 17.26 10.19
CA ALA A 17 -16.09 16.45 9.45
C ALA A 17 -16.74 15.48 10.44
N ALA A 18 -18.07 15.46 10.48
CA ALA A 18 -18.80 14.47 11.25
C ALA A 18 -18.32 13.06 10.86
N PRO A 19 -18.21 12.12 11.80
CA PRO A 19 -17.77 10.76 11.49
C PRO A 19 -18.69 10.17 10.41
N ALA A 20 -18.11 9.81 9.27
CA ALA A 20 -18.81 9.04 8.26
C ALA A 20 -19.17 7.68 8.87
N PRO A 21 -20.38 7.14 8.63
CA PRO A 21 -20.69 5.78 9.03
C PRO A 21 -19.70 4.83 8.36
N VAL A 22 -19.06 3.97 9.15
CA VAL A 22 -18.24 2.87 8.63
C VAL A 22 -19.17 2.02 7.74
N PRO A 23 -18.85 1.82 6.45
CA PRO A 23 -19.58 0.85 5.63
C PRO A 23 -19.62 -0.48 6.37
N ALA A 24 -20.78 -1.15 6.41
CA ALA A 24 -20.87 -2.46 7.04
C ALA A 24 -19.74 -3.34 6.47
N PRO A 25 -18.90 -3.98 7.31
CA PRO A 25 -17.84 -4.84 6.81
C PRO A 25 -18.47 -5.87 5.87
N PHE A 26 -17.76 -6.21 4.78
CA PHE A 26 -18.19 -7.33 3.96
C PHE A 26 -18.42 -8.54 4.88
N PRO A 27 -19.59 -9.22 4.78
CA PRO A 27 -19.89 -10.34 5.66
C PRO A 27 -18.75 -11.35 5.58
N LYS A 28 -18.18 -11.74 6.72
CA LYS A 28 -17.29 -12.91 6.77
C LYS A 28 -18.07 -14.08 6.15
N PRO A 29 -17.47 -14.86 5.24
CA PRO A 29 -18.17 -15.98 4.65
C PRO A 29 -18.64 -16.91 5.75
N GLN A 30 -19.87 -17.39 5.58
CA GLN A 30 -20.41 -18.41 6.48
C GLN A 30 -19.54 -19.64 6.30
N THR A 31 -19.03 -20.18 7.41
CA THR A 31 -18.31 -21.45 7.40
C THR A 31 -19.19 -22.52 6.78
N LEU A 32 -18.89 -22.94 5.55
CA LEU A 32 -19.53 -24.10 4.96
C LEU A 32 -19.14 -25.31 5.82
N ARG A 33 -20.09 -25.82 6.59
CA ARG A 33 -19.96 -27.06 7.37
C ARG A 33 -19.91 -28.28 6.45
N ASN A 34 -18.91 -28.39 5.58
CA ASN A 34 -18.34 -29.64 5.06
C ASN A 34 -17.41 -29.33 3.88
N PRO A 35 -16.09 -29.55 3.99
CA PRO A 35 -15.16 -29.41 2.86
C PRO A 35 -15.38 -30.46 1.75
N ILE A 36 -16.23 -31.46 1.98
CA ILE A 36 -16.45 -32.60 1.08
C ILE A 36 -17.54 -32.30 0.03
N ASN A 37 -18.53 -31.43 0.30
CA ASN A 37 -19.63 -31.22 -0.66
C ASN A 37 -19.26 -30.32 -1.85
N GLY A 38 -18.25 -29.46 -1.73
CA GLY A 38 -17.65 -28.74 -2.86
C GLY A 38 -16.89 -29.68 -3.80
N LEU A 39 -16.20 -30.69 -3.24
CA LEU A 39 -15.49 -31.71 -4.02
C LEU A 39 -16.41 -32.72 -4.73
N VAL A 40 -17.63 -32.95 -4.22
CA VAL A 40 -18.53 -33.99 -4.78
C VAL A 40 -19.52 -33.41 -5.81
N SER A 41 -19.80 -32.11 -5.77
CA SER A 41 -20.66 -31.45 -6.77
C SER A 41 -19.95 -31.12 -8.09
N SER A 42 -18.61 -31.04 -8.10
CA SER A 42 -17.79 -30.83 -9.31
C SER A 42 -17.65 -32.10 -10.18
N GLY A 43 -18.05 -33.27 -9.67
CA GLY A 43 -17.97 -34.53 -10.42
C GLY A 43 -19.06 -34.75 -11.48
N VAL A 44 -20.03 -33.83 -11.63
CA VAL A 44 -21.24 -34.09 -12.46
C VAL A 44 -21.46 -33.09 -13.60
N ASN A 45 -20.74 -31.95 -13.63
CA ASN A 45 -20.75 -31.03 -14.77
C ASN A 45 -19.32 -30.91 -15.31
N GLY A 46 -19.14 -31.16 -16.62
CA GLY A 46 -17.85 -31.30 -17.32
C GLY A 46 -16.66 -30.64 -16.65
N VAL A 47 -15.75 -31.46 -16.12
CA VAL A 47 -14.54 -31.04 -15.43
C VAL A 47 -13.65 -30.27 -16.40
N LEU A 48 -13.60 -28.94 -16.26
CA LEU A 48 -12.56 -28.12 -16.88
C LEU A 48 -11.28 -28.36 -16.06
N ASP A 49 -10.32 -29.10 -16.60
CA ASP A 49 -9.00 -29.16 -15.98
C ASP A 49 -8.19 -27.88 -16.28
N ILE A 50 -7.08 -27.66 -15.56
CA ILE A 50 -6.18 -26.52 -15.80
C ILE A 50 -5.72 -26.46 -17.27
N GLY A 51 -5.53 -27.60 -17.93
CA GLY A 51 -5.14 -27.69 -19.33
C GLY A 51 -6.22 -27.12 -20.26
N SER A 52 -7.49 -27.39 -19.97
CA SER A 52 -8.65 -26.86 -20.68
C SER A 52 -8.81 -25.36 -20.45
N LEU A 53 -8.70 -24.89 -19.21
CA LEU A 53 -8.80 -23.46 -18.87
C LEU A 53 -7.67 -22.65 -19.48
N THR A 54 -6.43 -23.13 -19.36
CA THR A 54 -5.30 -22.47 -20.01
C THR A 54 -5.49 -22.48 -21.53
N SER A 55 -5.96 -23.56 -22.15
CA SER A 55 -6.22 -23.60 -23.59
C SER A 55 -7.36 -22.68 -24.03
N ALA A 56 -8.33 -22.41 -23.15
CA ALA A 56 -9.45 -21.51 -23.41
C ALA A 56 -9.06 -20.02 -23.37
N ILE A 57 -8.02 -19.65 -22.60
CA ILE A 57 -7.50 -18.27 -22.61
C ILE A 57 -6.80 -18.01 -23.96
N PRO A 58 -7.30 -17.05 -24.77
CA PRO A 58 -6.66 -16.67 -26.03
C PRO A 58 -5.22 -16.22 -25.83
N ALA A 59 -4.39 -16.37 -26.87
CA ALA A 59 -3.00 -15.91 -26.80
C ALA A 59 -2.89 -14.37 -26.73
N VAL A 60 -3.89 -13.67 -27.26
CA VAL A 60 -4.00 -12.21 -27.28
C VAL A 60 -5.45 -11.82 -26.99
N LEU A 61 -5.64 -10.94 -26.00
CA LEU A 61 -6.91 -10.32 -25.63
C LEU A 61 -6.76 -8.81 -25.84
N THR A 62 -7.62 -8.23 -26.67
CA THR A 62 -7.62 -6.79 -27.04
C THR A 62 -9.01 -6.17 -27.03
N ASP A 63 -10.05 -6.97 -26.78
CA ASP A 63 -11.43 -6.50 -26.65
C ASP A 63 -11.86 -6.58 -25.18
N LEU A 64 -12.55 -5.56 -24.69
CA LEU A 64 -12.96 -5.49 -23.29
C LEU A 64 -13.92 -6.63 -22.94
N ALA A 65 -14.89 -6.96 -23.79
CA ALA A 65 -15.85 -8.03 -23.49
C ALA A 65 -15.16 -9.40 -23.37
N ASP A 66 -14.16 -9.66 -24.21
CA ASP A 66 -13.34 -10.88 -24.14
C ASP A 66 -12.48 -10.91 -22.86
N VAL A 67 -11.89 -9.77 -22.48
CA VAL A 67 -11.12 -9.64 -21.22
C VAL A 67 -12.01 -9.92 -20.01
N LEU A 68 -13.18 -9.29 -19.93
CA LEU A 68 -14.13 -9.49 -18.83
C LEU A 68 -14.58 -10.96 -18.76
N THR A 69 -14.92 -11.57 -19.91
CA THR A 69 -15.32 -12.98 -19.98
C THR A 69 -14.20 -13.91 -19.50
N ALA A 70 -12.96 -13.65 -19.89
CA ALA A 70 -11.81 -14.45 -19.45
C ALA A 70 -11.53 -14.26 -17.95
N ALA A 71 -11.63 -13.04 -17.43
CA ALA A 71 -11.48 -12.73 -16.01
C ALA A 71 -12.54 -13.44 -15.16
N ASP A 72 -13.81 -13.40 -15.58
CA ASP A 72 -14.92 -14.08 -14.91
C ASP A 72 -14.73 -15.59 -14.91
N THR A 73 -14.27 -16.15 -16.03
CA THR A 73 -13.98 -17.58 -16.14
C THR A 73 -12.89 -18.02 -15.15
N VAL A 74 -11.81 -17.24 -15.04
CA VAL A 74 -10.71 -17.52 -14.11
C VAL A 74 -11.15 -17.32 -12.66
N GLU A 75 -11.85 -16.23 -12.35
CA GLU A 75 -12.37 -15.96 -11.00
C GLU A 75 -13.31 -17.09 -10.56
N GLN A 76 -14.26 -17.50 -11.40
CA GLN A 76 -15.18 -18.59 -11.08
C GLN A 76 -14.46 -19.93 -10.89
N ALA A 77 -13.45 -20.23 -11.72
CA ALA A 77 -12.67 -21.46 -11.62
C ALA A 77 -11.82 -21.53 -10.34
N ILE A 78 -11.31 -20.39 -9.89
CA ILE A 78 -10.68 -20.24 -8.58
C ILE A 78 -11.74 -20.42 -7.48
N ALA A 79 -12.86 -19.73 -7.61
CA ALA A 79 -13.87 -19.64 -6.57
C ALA A 79 -14.64 -20.94 -6.35
N ASN A 80 -14.80 -21.78 -7.36
CA ASN A 80 -15.46 -23.09 -7.23
C ASN A 80 -14.48 -24.25 -6.98
N GLY A 81 -13.18 -23.96 -6.87
CA GLY A 81 -12.13 -24.96 -6.63
C GLY A 81 -11.81 -25.86 -7.83
N THR A 82 -12.19 -25.46 -9.04
CA THR A 82 -11.83 -26.17 -10.28
C THR A 82 -10.33 -26.07 -10.56
N VAL A 83 -9.69 -24.98 -10.14
CA VAL A 83 -8.24 -24.77 -10.21
C VAL A 83 -7.65 -24.94 -8.82
N PHE A 84 -6.66 -25.82 -8.68
CA PHE A 84 -5.94 -25.97 -7.42
C PHE A 84 -5.12 -24.72 -7.11
N GLY A 85 -4.91 -24.41 -5.82
CA GLY A 85 -4.13 -23.23 -5.42
C GLY A 85 -2.74 -23.16 -6.07
N THR A 86 -2.09 -24.30 -6.26
CA THR A 86 -0.77 -24.42 -6.94
C THR A 86 -0.80 -24.07 -8.43
N ASP A 87 -1.97 -24.13 -9.05
CA ASP A 87 -2.19 -23.93 -10.48
C ASP A 87 -2.64 -22.49 -10.81
N VAL A 88 -3.15 -21.76 -9.80
CA VAL A 88 -3.56 -20.35 -9.94
C VAL A 88 -2.45 -19.48 -10.51
N PRO A 89 -1.18 -19.53 -10.03
CA PRO A 89 -0.11 -18.69 -10.55
C PRO A 89 0.11 -18.86 -12.05
N VAL A 90 0.02 -20.09 -12.57
CA VAL A 90 0.19 -20.39 -14.00
C VAL A 90 -0.95 -19.76 -14.82
N LEU A 91 -2.18 -19.94 -14.35
CA LEU A 91 -3.38 -19.47 -15.03
C LEU A 91 -3.43 -17.94 -15.10
N VAL A 92 -3.18 -17.25 -13.97
CA VAL A 92 -3.26 -15.78 -13.90
C VAL A 92 -2.11 -15.11 -14.65
N LYS A 93 -0.89 -15.67 -14.60
CA LYS A 93 0.23 -15.19 -15.43
C LYS A 93 -0.08 -15.29 -16.92
N LYS A 94 -0.70 -16.40 -17.35
CA LYS A 94 -1.16 -16.55 -18.73
C LYS A 94 -2.22 -15.51 -19.09
N LEU A 95 -3.20 -15.29 -18.22
CA LEU A 95 -4.26 -14.30 -18.43
C LEU A 95 -3.69 -12.88 -18.56
N PHE A 96 -2.87 -12.43 -17.61
CA PHE A 96 -2.21 -11.13 -17.66
C PHE A 96 -1.30 -10.98 -18.87
N SER A 97 -0.59 -12.04 -19.27
CA SER A 97 0.24 -12.04 -20.48
C SER A 97 -0.58 -11.90 -21.77
N ALA A 98 -1.81 -12.41 -21.80
CA ALA A 98 -2.66 -12.37 -22.97
C ALA A 98 -3.24 -10.97 -23.23
N VAL A 99 -3.56 -10.20 -22.18
CA VAL A 99 -4.12 -8.85 -22.32
C VAL A 99 -3.08 -7.90 -22.89
N LYS A 100 -3.41 -7.23 -24.00
CA LYS A 100 -2.55 -6.24 -24.65
C LYS A 100 -3.22 -4.88 -24.65
N PRO A 101 -2.49 -3.81 -24.27
CA PRO A 101 -3.02 -2.45 -24.34
C PRO A 101 -3.59 -2.13 -25.72
N THR A 102 -4.79 -1.56 -25.75
CA THR A 102 -5.43 -1.05 -26.98
C THR A 102 -5.54 0.46 -26.99
N ALA A 103 -5.37 1.09 -25.83
CA ALA A 103 -5.26 2.51 -25.66
C ALA A 103 -4.09 2.86 -24.73
N THR A 104 -3.77 4.15 -24.65
CA THR A 104 -2.90 4.71 -23.63
C THR A 104 -3.42 6.11 -23.34
N PRO A 105 -3.52 6.55 -22.07
CA PRO A 105 -3.91 7.91 -21.76
C PRO A 105 -2.99 8.91 -22.47
N THR A 106 -3.56 10.01 -22.96
CA THR A 106 -2.80 11.06 -23.67
C THR A 106 -2.58 12.31 -22.81
N SER A 107 -3.19 12.36 -21.63
CA SER A 107 -3.04 13.41 -20.64
C SER A 107 -3.26 12.89 -19.23
N ILE A 108 -2.73 13.58 -18.23
CA ILE A 108 -2.87 13.18 -16.82
C ILE A 108 -4.34 13.19 -16.35
N PRO A 109 -5.17 14.20 -16.66
CA PRO A 109 -6.59 14.16 -16.30
C PRO A 109 -7.33 12.98 -16.93
N GLN A 110 -6.95 12.57 -18.14
CA GLN A 110 -7.50 11.38 -18.79
C GLN A 110 -7.06 10.11 -18.05
N ALA A 111 -5.79 10.01 -17.67
CA ALA A 111 -5.27 8.88 -16.90
C ALA A 111 -6.03 8.71 -15.56
N GLN A 112 -6.17 9.78 -14.78
CA GLN A 112 -6.93 9.75 -13.52
C GLN A 112 -8.38 9.31 -13.72
N LYS A 113 -9.05 9.84 -14.75
CA LYS A 113 -10.44 9.48 -15.05
C LYS A 113 -10.59 8.02 -15.47
N TRP A 114 -9.67 7.51 -16.28
CA TRP A 114 -9.71 6.11 -16.72
C TRP A 114 -9.42 5.17 -15.55
N ALA A 115 -8.34 5.42 -14.80
CA ALA A 115 -7.98 4.60 -13.65
C ALA A 115 -9.09 4.54 -12.59
N ALA A 116 -9.63 5.68 -12.16
CA ALA A 116 -10.76 5.72 -11.22
C ALA A 116 -12.06 5.14 -11.81
N GLY A 117 -12.26 5.33 -13.12
CA GLY A 117 -13.45 4.88 -13.84
C GLY A 117 -13.60 3.36 -13.87
N VAL A 118 -12.48 2.62 -13.97
CA VAL A 118 -12.47 1.16 -13.84
C VAL A 118 -13.13 0.72 -12.53
N TRP A 119 -12.96 1.46 -11.44
CA TRP A 119 -13.54 1.17 -10.13
C TRP A 119 -14.95 1.75 -9.91
N GLY A 120 -15.59 2.21 -11.00
CA GLY A 120 -16.91 2.83 -10.95
C GLY A 120 -16.91 4.23 -10.33
N VAL A 121 -15.75 4.86 -10.17
CA VAL A 121 -15.61 6.20 -9.59
C VAL A 121 -15.53 7.24 -10.70
N SER A 122 -16.51 8.13 -10.73
CA SER A 122 -16.51 9.29 -11.65
C SER A 122 -16.74 10.63 -10.94
N ASP A 123 -17.07 10.58 -9.65
CA ASP A 123 -17.35 11.73 -8.81
C ASP A 123 -16.38 11.72 -7.62
N PRO A 124 -15.53 12.75 -7.46
CA PRO A 124 -14.59 12.83 -6.34
C PRO A 124 -15.27 12.96 -4.98
N SER A 125 -16.58 13.19 -4.92
CA SER A 125 -17.37 13.21 -3.68
C SER A 125 -18.00 11.86 -3.31
N ALA A 126 -17.75 10.81 -4.10
CA ALA A 126 -18.28 9.47 -3.87
C ALA A 126 -17.16 8.47 -3.55
N SER A 127 -17.42 7.59 -2.57
CA SER A 127 -16.59 6.40 -2.36
C SER A 127 -16.77 5.40 -3.51
N PRO A 128 -15.76 4.57 -3.79
CA PRO A 128 -15.86 3.51 -4.77
C PRO A 128 -16.97 2.51 -4.43
N THR A 129 -17.60 1.96 -5.47
CA THR A 129 -18.46 0.80 -5.30
C THR A 129 -17.54 -0.42 -5.25
N PRO A 130 -17.69 -1.32 -4.27
CA PRO A 130 -16.89 -2.54 -4.23
C PRO A 130 -16.94 -3.29 -5.56
N PRO A 131 -15.79 -3.68 -6.14
CA PRO A 131 -15.76 -4.37 -7.42
C PRO A 131 -16.47 -5.72 -7.33
N ALA A 132 -17.18 -6.08 -8.41
CA ALA A 132 -17.74 -7.41 -8.56
C ALA A 132 -16.65 -8.46 -8.84
N ASN A 133 -15.65 -8.09 -9.65
CA ASN A 133 -14.51 -8.94 -10.01
C ASN A 133 -13.24 -8.09 -10.13
N ILE A 134 -12.40 -8.09 -9.11
CA ILE A 134 -11.18 -7.28 -9.08
C ILE A 134 -10.14 -7.69 -10.15
N ILE A 135 -10.17 -8.94 -10.62
CA ILE A 135 -9.32 -9.40 -11.72
C ILE A 135 -9.71 -8.68 -13.01
N ALA A 136 -11.01 -8.55 -13.26
CA ALA A 136 -11.53 -7.84 -14.43
C ALA A 136 -11.09 -6.37 -14.42
N ASN A 137 -11.23 -5.69 -13.28
CA ASN A 137 -10.79 -4.30 -13.12
C ASN A 137 -9.29 -4.13 -13.40
N ALA A 138 -8.43 -4.98 -12.81
CA ALA A 138 -6.99 -4.91 -13.05
C ALA A 138 -6.62 -5.15 -14.52
N LEU A 139 -7.31 -6.05 -15.21
CA LEU A 139 -7.07 -6.31 -16.64
C LEU A 139 -7.60 -5.20 -17.54
N GLU A 140 -8.69 -4.53 -17.16
CA GLU A 140 -9.17 -3.33 -17.84
C GLU A 140 -8.13 -2.20 -17.75
N LEU A 141 -7.48 -2.02 -16.59
CA LEU A 141 -6.35 -1.09 -16.48
C LEU A 141 -5.21 -1.44 -17.47
N VAL A 142 -4.86 -2.72 -17.60
CA VAL A 142 -3.84 -3.15 -18.58
C VAL A 142 -4.29 -2.87 -20.01
N LEU A 143 -5.57 -3.11 -20.32
CA LEU A 143 -6.18 -2.85 -21.63
C LEU A 143 -6.14 -1.35 -21.98
N ASP A 144 -6.39 -0.50 -21.00
CA ASP A 144 -6.36 0.97 -21.09
C ASP A 144 -4.94 1.55 -21.15
N GLY A 145 -3.92 0.72 -21.00
CA GLY A 145 -2.51 1.09 -21.16
C GLY A 145 -1.77 1.40 -19.86
N PHE A 146 -2.36 1.10 -18.70
CA PHE A 146 -1.67 1.14 -17.41
C PHE A 146 -0.79 -0.10 -17.23
N THR A 147 0.37 -0.08 -17.89
CA THR A 147 1.35 -1.17 -17.88
C THR A 147 2.74 -0.66 -17.48
N SER A 148 3.57 -1.55 -16.96
CA SER A 148 5.00 -1.33 -16.73
C SER A 148 5.84 -2.50 -17.25
N SER A 149 7.16 -2.31 -17.39
CA SER A 149 8.08 -3.40 -17.74
C SER A 149 8.08 -4.51 -16.69
N ASP A 150 7.94 -4.15 -15.42
CA ASP A 150 7.92 -5.10 -14.32
C ASP A 150 6.65 -5.95 -14.32
N LEU A 151 5.49 -5.35 -14.60
CA LEU A 151 4.24 -6.09 -14.79
C LEU A 151 4.38 -7.13 -15.92
N GLN A 152 4.93 -6.72 -17.06
CA GLN A 152 5.14 -7.61 -18.21
C GLN A 152 6.14 -8.73 -17.90
N ALA A 153 7.20 -8.43 -17.16
CA ALA A 153 8.17 -9.42 -16.70
C ALA A 153 7.52 -10.44 -15.76
N VAL A 154 6.75 -10.01 -14.76
CA VAL A 154 6.06 -10.93 -13.84
C VAL A 154 5.01 -11.77 -14.58
N ALA A 155 4.23 -11.16 -15.46
CA ALA A 155 3.23 -11.87 -16.27
C ALA A 155 3.86 -12.95 -17.14
N SER A 156 5.04 -12.70 -17.71
CA SER A 156 5.79 -13.69 -18.49
C SER A 156 6.52 -14.75 -17.64
N GLY A 157 6.40 -14.69 -16.31
CA GLY A 157 7.03 -15.64 -15.38
C GLY A 157 8.46 -15.28 -14.96
N ALA A 158 8.98 -14.13 -15.37
CA ALA A 158 10.23 -13.59 -14.84
C ALA A 158 10.05 -13.07 -13.41
N SER A 159 11.15 -13.02 -12.66
CA SER A 159 11.21 -12.39 -11.34
C SER A 159 12.17 -11.19 -11.41
N PRO A 160 11.70 -10.02 -11.89
CA PRO A 160 12.55 -8.83 -12.03
C PRO A 160 13.12 -8.37 -10.68
N PHE A 161 12.49 -8.79 -9.57
CA PHE A 161 12.82 -8.44 -8.20
C PHE A 161 13.70 -9.48 -7.48
N ALA A 162 14.07 -10.59 -8.12
CA ALA A 162 14.86 -11.64 -7.47
C ALA A 162 16.19 -11.13 -6.89
N ASN A 163 16.82 -10.15 -7.55
CA ASN A 163 18.05 -9.52 -7.05
C ASN A 163 17.79 -8.33 -6.12
N SER A 164 16.56 -7.78 -6.12
CA SER A 164 16.23 -6.59 -5.34
C SER A 164 16.09 -6.87 -3.85
N VAL A 165 15.93 -8.14 -3.46
CA VAL A 165 15.90 -8.62 -2.06
C VAL A 165 17.27 -9.16 -1.58
N ASN A 166 18.29 -9.15 -2.44
CA ASN A 166 19.61 -9.74 -2.21
C ASN A 166 20.73 -8.68 -2.25
N ASN A 167 20.45 -7.47 -1.78
CA ASN A 167 21.43 -6.37 -1.79
C ASN A 167 22.61 -6.67 -0.88
N VAL A 168 23.80 -6.20 -1.29
CA VAL A 168 25.03 -6.35 -0.52
C VAL A 168 25.34 -5.03 0.18
N ASN A 169 24.82 -4.87 1.40
CA ASN A 169 25.10 -3.69 2.24
C ASN A 169 26.11 -4.03 3.34
N ALA A 170 26.94 -3.04 3.71
CA ALA A 170 27.95 -3.20 4.75
C ALA A 170 27.31 -3.49 6.12
N PRO A 171 27.86 -4.41 6.93
CA PRO A 171 27.36 -4.68 8.28
C PRO A 171 27.60 -3.51 9.23
N VAL A 172 26.71 -3.36 10.21
CA VAL A 172 26.93 -2.43 11.32
C VAL A 172 28.04 -2.98 12.22
N SER A 173 28.92 -2.12 12.70
CA SER A 173 29.97 -2.53 13.63
C SER A 173 29.37 -3.12 14.91
N SER A 174 29.92 -4.25 15.38
CA SER A 174 29.51 -4.92 16.62
C SER A 174 29.67 -4.07 17.88
N SER A 175 30.39 -2.94 17.79
CA SER A 175 30.53 -1.97 18.87
C SER A 175 29.30 -1.07 19.07
N LYS A 176 28.37 -1.03 18.11
CA LYS A 176 27.15 -0.20 18.19
C LYS A 176 26.00 -0.96 18.86
N ARG A 177 25.20 -0.23 19.64
CA ARG A 177 23.87 -0.70 20.07
C ARG A 177 22.93 -0.65 18.87
N PHE A 178 22.48 -1.79 18.41
CA PHE A 178 21.81 -2.01 17.13
C PHE A 178 21.12 -3.39 17.11
N TYR A 179 19.98 -3.50 16.43
CA TYR A 179 19.32 -4.78 16.16
C TYR A 179 18.91 -5.50 17.47
N ASN A 180 19.15 -6.81 17.60
CA ASN A 180 18.74 -7.66 18.72
C ASN A 180 19.46 -7.36 20.06
N ASN A 181 20.39 -6.39 20.12
CA ASN A 181 21.09 -6.03 21.36
C ASN A 181 20.55 -4.76 22.05
N VAL A 182 19.47 -4.18 21.53
CA VAL A 182 18.79 -3.02 22.12
C VAL A 182 17.76 -3.50 23.14
N HIS A 183 17.89 -3.04 24.39
CA HIS A 183 16.98 -3.41 25.47
C HIS A 183 15.54 -2.97 25.15
N GLU A 184 14.54 -3.72 25.63
CA GLU A 184 13.08 -3.48 25.46
C GLU A 184 12.52 -3.64 24.05
N ASN A 185 13.36 -3.71 23.03
CA ASN A 185 12.91 -4.06 21.68
C ASN A 185 12.40 -5.51 21.63
N ALA A 186 11.33 -5.72 20.86
CA ALA A 186 10.91 -7.05 20.47
C ALA A 186 12.08 -7.82 19.80
N PRO A 187 12.18 -9.14 20.03
CA PRO A 187 13.18 -9.95 19.35
C PRO A 187 12.85 -10.02 17.85
N PHE A 188 13.88 -9.90 17.02
CA PHE A 188 13.76 -10.18 15.60
C PHE A 188 13.74 -11.69 15.37
N SER A 189 12.80 -12.17 14.55
CA SER A 189 12.71 -13.56 14.10
C SER A 189 13.52 -13.80 12.82
N VAL A 190 13.75 -12.76 12.02
CA VAL A 190 14.57 -12.80 10.80
C VAL A 190 16.02 -12.50 11.15
N ASP A 191 16.98 -13.20 10.53
CA ASP A 191 18.40 -12.93 10.77
C ASP A 191 18.85 -11.58 10.15
N GLU A 192 19.90 -10.99 10.75
CA GLU A 192 20.40 -9.68 10.35
C GLU A 192 20.77 -9.60 8.86
N LYS A 193 21.38 -10.65 8.30
CA LYS A 193 21.85 -10.63 6.91
C LYS A 193 20.66 -10.56 5.97
N THR A 194 19.60 -11.31 6.26
CA THR A 194 18.36 -11.30 5.48
C THR A 194 17.63 -9.95 5.60
N LEU A 195 17.52 -9.38 6.81
CA LEU A 195 16.95 -8.04 7.00
C LEU A 195 17.74 -6.98 6.22
N ARG A 196 19.07 -7.02 6.28
CA ARG A 196 19.94 -6.06 5.60
C ARG A 196 19.90 -6.18 4.08
N ALA A 197 19.70 -7.39 3.54
CA ALA A 197 19.67 -7.63 2.10
C ALA A 197 18.42 -7.05 1.42
N ALA A 198 17.34 -6.83 2.15
CA ALA A 198 16.12 -6.20 1.63
C ALA A 198 16.27 -4.70 1.34
N ILE A 199 17.32 -4.05 1.86
CA ILE A 199 17.52 -2.60 1.73
C ILE A 199 18.22 -2.30 0.40
N TYR A 200 17.54 -1.64 -0.53
CA TYR A 200 18.17 -1.09 -1.72
C TYR A 200 18.67 0.34 -1.46
N ILE A 201 19.98 0.50 -1.50
CA ILE A 201 20.68 1.79 -1.34
C ILE A 201 21.14 2.25 -2.73
N PRO A 202 20.61 3.35 -3.28
CA PRO A 202 21.04 3.85 -4.57
C PRO A 202 22.52 4.24 -4.58
N PRO A 203 23.25 4.09 -5.71
CA PRO A 203 24.67 4.45 -5.79
C PRO A 203 25.00 5.91 -5.42
N GLY A 204 24.04 6.83 -5.53
CA GLY A 204 24.17 8.24 -5.18
C GLY A 204 23.95 8.57 -3.70
N PHE A 205 23.65 7.59 -2.84
CA PHE A 205 23.41 7.79 -1.42
C PHE A 205 24.60 8.47 -0.73
N THR A 206 24.35 9.53 0.03
CA THR A 206 25.41 10.43 0.50
C THR A 206 25.99 10.08 1.87
N TRP A 207 25.47 9.03 2.51
CA TRP A 207 25.95 8.52 3.80
C TRP A 207 25.99 9.59 4.91
N GLY A 208 24.85 10.26 5.11
CA GLY A 208 24.70 11.24 6.19
C GLY A 208 25.16 12.65 5.84
N LYS A 209 25.16 13.03 4.54
CA LYS A 209 25.14 14.46 4.17
C LYS A 209 23.69 14.95 4.01
N LYS A 210 22.83 14.10 3.46
CA LYS A 210 21.38 14.29 3.41
C LYS A 210 20.70 13.33 4.38
N GLN A 211 19.47 13.66 4.77
CA GLN A 211 18.66 12.80 5.61
C GLN A 211 18.31 11.50 4.88
N PRO A 212 18.61 10.31 5.44
CA PRO A 212 18.11 9.06 4.87
C PRO A 212 16.58 9.00 4.98
N VAL A 213 15.89 8.74 3.87
CA VAL A 213 14.43 8.58 3.83
C VAL A 213 14.11 7.13 3.45
N VAL A 214 13.73 6.33 4.44
CA VAL A 214 13.34 4.93 4.24
C VAL A 214 11.98 4.90 3.55
N MET A 215 11.89 4.24 2.40
CA MET A 215 10.66 4.12 1.63
C MET A 215 10.10 2.70 1.79
N SER A 216 8.98 2.56 2.51
CA SER A 216 8.32 1.27 2.79
C SER A 216 7.15 1.05 1.83
N PRO A 217 7.13 -0.05 1.05
CA PRO A 217 6.11 -0.25 0.02
C PRO A 217 4.76 -0.64 0.61
N GLY A 218 3.78 -0.75 -0.29
CA GLY A 218 2.46 -1.33 -0.02
C GLY A 218 2.37 -2.81 -0.37
N THR A 219 1.22 -3.42 -0.06
CA THR A 219 0.97 -4.85 -0.30
C THR A 219 1.21 -5.24 -1.75
N GLY A 220 1.86 -6.39 -1.95
CA GLY A 220 2.09 -7.01 -3.26
C GLY A 220 3.08 -6.29 -4.17
N VAL A 221 3.79 -5.26 -3.70
CA VAL A 221 4.86 -4.61 -4.46
C VAL A 221 6.16 -4.46 -3.65
N TYR A 222 7.27 -4.22 -4.35
CA TYR A 222 8.58 -3.98 -3.73
C TYR A 222 8.89 -2.49 -3.65
N GLY A 223 9.72 -2.07 -2.68
CA GLY A 223 10.04 -0.67 -2.41
C GLY A 223 10.46 0.14 -3.64
N TYR A 224 11.40 -0.36 -4.44
CA TYR A 224 11.90 0.44 -5.56
C TYR A 224 10.81 0.70 -6.61
N VAL A 225 10.15 -0.36 -7.11
CA VAL A 225 9.09 -0.21 -8.14
C VAL A 225 7.93 0.65 -7.65
N ASN A 226 7.60 0.58 -6.36
CA ASN A 226 6.56 1.39 -5.75
C ASN A 226 6.82 2.89 -5.86
N PHE A 227 8.08 3.33 -5.71
CA PHE A 227 8.43 4.73 -5.51
C PHE A 227 9.27 5.35 -6.64
N ALA A 228 9.82 4.53 -7.55
CA ALA A 228 10.72 4.96 -8.62
C ALA A 228 10.10 5.96 -9.61
N SER A 229 8.78 6.01 -9.68
CA SER A 229 8.02 6.82 -10.65
C SER A 229 7.14 7.88 -9.98
N ASN A 230 7.35 8.15 -8.68
CA ASN A 230 6.55 9.14 -7.94
C ASN A 230 7.38 9.88 -6.88
N ILE A 231 7.07 9.76 -5.58
CA ILE A 231 7.74 10.46 -4.48
C ILE A 231 9.24 10.18 -4.46
N GLY A 232 9.64 8.92 -4.65
CA GLY A 232 11.06 8.53 -4.65
C GLY A 232 11.85 9.21 -5.77
N LYS A 233 11.27 9.28 -6.98
CA LYS A 233 11.82 10.02 -8.13
C LYS A 233 12.11 11.47 -7.78
N LEU A 234 11.13 12.16 -7.19
CA LEU A 234 11.25 13.57 -6.88
C LEU A 234 12.26 13.79 -5.74
N LEU A 235 12.19 13.01 -4.65
CA LEU A 235 13.13 13.10 -3.53
C LEU A 235 14.59 12.86 -3.94
N ALA A 236 14.83 11.96 -4.90
CA ALA A 236 16.18 11.68 -5.39
C ALA A 236 16.87 12.90 -6.05
N THR A 237 16.09 13.90 -6.48
CA THR A 237 16.60 15.14 -7.08
C THR A 237 16.86 16.25 -6.06
N THR A 238 16.45 16.07 -4.81
CA THR A 238 16.56 17.09 -3.76
C THR A 238 17.97 17.12 -3.15
N ASP A 239 18.31 18.21 -2.48
CA ASP A 239 19.58 18.38 -1.78
C ASP A 239 19.50 18.04 -0.28
N TYR A 240 18.31 17.76 0.26
CA TYR A 240 18.06 17.49 1.68
C TYR A 240 17.71 16.04 2.01
N ALA A 241 17.23 15.23 1.05
CA ALA A 241 16.82 13.85 1.27
C ALA A 241 17.61 12.85 0.41
N ASP A 242 17.84 11.66 0.97
CA ASP A 242 18.39 10.49 0.30
C ASP A 242 17.39 9.32 0.39
N PRO A 243 16.57 9.08 -0.64
CA PRO A 243 15.62 7.97 -0.63
C PRO A 243 16.33 6.62 -0.73
N VAL A 244 15.91 5.68 0.09
CA VAL A 244 16.35 4.28 0.13
C VAL A 244 15.12 3.38 0.20
N TYR A 245 15.15 2.22 -0.43
CA TYR A 245 13.93 1.47 -0.72
C TYR A 245 13.94 0.12 -0.02
N LEU A 246 12.84 -0.23 0.66
CA LEU A 246 12.69 -1.55 1.28
C LEU A 246 12.03 -2.52 0.32
N ASN A 247 12.82 -3.43 -0.24
CA ASN A 247 12.31 -4.55 -1.03
C ASN A 247 12.06 -5.72 -0.07
N ILE A 248 10.98 -5.61 0.70
CA ILE A 248 10.61 -6.64 1.68
C ILE A 248 10.26 -7.93 0.92
N PRO A 249 10.79 -9.11 1.31
CA PRO A 249 10.56 -10.36 0.60
C PRO A 249 9.09 -10.70 0.39
N ASN A 250 8.78 -11.50 -0.62
CA ASN A 250 7.41 -11.87 -1.00
C ASN A 250 6.48 -10.67 -1.23
N ALA A 251 7.03 -9.48 -1.52
CA ALA A 251 6.30 -8.26 -1.76
C ALA A 251 5.24 -7.98 -0.67
N LEU A 252 5.61 -8.08 0.61
CA LEU A 252 4.72 -7.81 1.76
C LEU A 252 3.50 -8.74 1.91
N LEU A 253 3.43 -9.87 1.19
CA LEU A 253 2.26 -10.76 1.21
C LEU A 253 2.20 -11.72 2.42
N TYR A 254 3.32 -11.90 3.10
CA TYR A 254 3.46 -12.77 4.27
C TYR A 254 3.16 -12.00 5.57
N ASP A 255 3.35 -12.62 6.74
CA ASP A 255 2.97 -12.02 8.03
C ASP A 255 3.51 -10.58 8.22
N ALA A 256 2.61 -9.62 8.38
CA ALA A 256 2.90 -8.19 8.55
C ALA A 256 3.77 -7.93 9.80
N GLN A 257 3.71 -8.79 10.81
CA GLN A 257 4.55 -8.69 12.00
C GLN A 257 6.04 -8.93 11.67
N ILE A 258 6.30 -9.80 10.69
CA ILE A 258 7.66 -10.03 10.17
C ILE A 258 8.04 -8.88 9.23
N SER A 259 7.09 -8.37 8.42
CA SER A 259 7.33 -7.19 7.57
C SER A 259 7.78 -5.96 8.37
N ALA A 260 7.17 -5.74 9.55
CA ALA A 260 7.57 -4.70 10.50
C ALA A 260 9.01 -4.85 11.02
N GLU A 261 9.57 -6.07 11.07
CA GLU A 261 10.98 -6.28 11.42
C GLU A 261 11.92 -5.61 10.41
N TYR A 262 11.60 -5.68 9.11
CA TYR A 262 12.40 -5.02 8.07
C TYR A 262 12.38 -3.50 8.23
N VAL A 263 11.23 -2.93 8.59
CA VAL A 263 11.10 -1.49 8.86
C VAL A 263 11.93 -1.09 10.09
N ALA A 264 11.75 -1.80 11.21
CA ALA A 264 12.49 -1.55 12.46
C ALA A 264 14.00 -1.68 12.24
N TYR A 265 14.44 -2.70 11.49
CA TYR A 265 15.84 -2.91 11.16
C TYR A 265 16.41 -1.77 10.31
N ALA A 266 15.72 -1.39 9.23
CA ALA A 266 16.20 -0.37 8.30
C ALA A 266 16.39 0.99 8.98
N LEU A 267 15.44 1.40 9.83
CA LEU A 267 15.54 2.67 10.57
C LEU A 267 16.73 2.68 11.54
N GLN A 268 16.94 1.59 12.29
CA GLN A 268 18.15 1.44 13.10
C GLN A 268 19.42 1.42 12.25
N TYR A 269 19.37 0.78 11.07
CA TYR A 269 20.53 0.60 10.21
C TYR A 269 21.02 1.96 9.71
N PHE A 270 20.13 2.79 9.17
CA PHE A 270 20.51 4.11 8.69
C PHE A 270 20.95 5.04 9.82
N TYR A 271 20.27 5.02 10.98
CA TYR A 271 20.73 5.78 12.13
C TYR A 271 22.13 5.33 12.57
N ALA A 272 22.37 4.03 12.68
CA ALA A 272 23.66 3.48 13.07
C ALA A 272 24.75 3.81 12.04
N MET A 273 24.48 3.71 10.74
CA MET A 273 25.48 3.89 9.68
C MET A 273 25.82 5.35 9.41
N THR A 274 24.86 6.26 9.56
CA THR A 274 25.02 7.67 9.17
C THR A 274 25.11 8.64 10.35
N SER A 275 24.71 8.21 11.55
CA SER A 275 24.51 9.07 12.71
C SER A 275 23.51 10.22 12.48
N GLN A 276 22.73 10.16 11.40
CA GLN A 276 21.57 11.01 11.16
C GLN A 276 20.29 10.25 11.47
N LYS A 277 19.30 10.95 12.03
CA LYS A 277 17.95 10.38 12.24
C LYS A 277 17.25 10.21 10.89
N PRO A 278 16.90 8.99 10.47
CA PRO A 278 16.12 8.81 9.25
C PRO A 278 14.68 9.33 9.41
N ALA A 279 14.04 9.62 8.30
CA ALA A 279 12.59 9.70 8.17
C ALA A 279 12.07 8.44 7.45
N ILE A 280 10.77 8.19 7.53
CA ILE A 280 10.11 7.12 6.76
C ILE A 280 8.94 7.66 5.95
N VAL A 281 8.92 7.31 4.66
CA VAL A 281 7.75 7.48 3.78
C VAL A 281 7.17 6.10 3.51
N THR A 282 5.88 5.94 3.72
CA THR A 282 5.19 4.65 3.53
C THR A 282 4.03 4.79 2.56
N TRP A 283 3.67 3.68 1.93
CA TRP A 283 2.43 3.55 1.16
C TRP A 283 1.63 2.36 1.68
N SER A 284 0.30 2.49 1.80
CA SER A 284 -0.58 1.35 2.10
C SER A 284 -0.12 0.59 3.37
N GLN A 285 -0.06 -0.75 3.31
CA GLN A 285 0.43 -1.65 4.37
C GLN A 285 1.79 -1.25 4.96
N GLY A 286 2.69 -0.62 4.20
CA GLY A 286 3.97 -0.17 4.75
C GLY A 286 3.79 0.78 5.94
N SER A 287 2.64 1.42 6.06
CA SER A 287 2.23 2.27 7.18
C SER A 287 1.86 1.44 8.42
N LEU A 288 1.14 0.33 8.25
CA LEU A 288 0.90 -0.65 9.32
C LEU A 288 2.22 -1.24 9.83
N ASP A 289 3.11 -1.61 8.92
CA ASP A 289 4.42 -2.18 9.26
C ASP A 289 5.26 -1.18 10.07
N ALA A 290 5.25 0.11 9.67
CA ALA A 290 5.94 1.18 10.39
C ALA A 290 5.34 1.43 11.78
N GLN A 291 4.01 1.52 11.87
CA GLN A 291 3.33 1.74 13.14
C GLN A 291 3.53 0.55 14.11
N TRP A 292 3.53 -0.68 13.59
CA TRP A 292 3.85 -1.88 14.36
C TRP A 292 5.31 -1.86 14.84
N ALA A 293 6.24 -1.47 13.98
CA ALA A 293 7.64 -1.29 14.33
C ALA A 293 7.83 -0.26 15.45
N PHE A 294 7.17 0.90 15.37
CA PHE A 294 7.24 1.93 16.42
C PHE A 294 6.66 1.46 17.75
N LYS A 295 5.62 0.62 17.71
CA LYS A 295 4.97 0.09 18.90
C LYS A 295 5.84 -0.92 19.64
N TYR A 296 6.45 -1.88 18.92
CA TYR A 296 7.12 -3.03 19.53
C TYR A 296 8.65 -2.95 19.56
N TRP A 297 9.25 -1.99 18.85
CA TRP A 297 10.65 -1.61 19.00
C TRP A 297 10.72 -0.17 19.55
N PRO A 298 10.51 0.04 20.87
CA PRO A 298 10.41 1.37 21.47
C PRO A 298 11.68 2.23 21.36
N SER A 299 12.81 1.65 20.93
CA SER A 299 13.99 2.46 20.59
C SER A 299 13.85 3.23 19.27
N ILE A 300 12.98 2.79 18.35
CA ILE A 300 12.84 3.39 17.02
C ILE A 300 12.29 4.81 17.07
N PRO A 301 11.21 5.12 17.82
CA PRO A 301 10.68 6.48 17.85
C PRO A 301 11.70 7.55 18.31
N GLN A 302 12.75 7.16 19.04
CA GLN A 302 13.79 8.08 19.51
C GLN A 302 14.76 8.52 18.41
N ILE A 303 14.86 7.72 17.33
CA ILE A 303 15.85 7.87 16.26
C ILE A 303 15.21 8.25 14.91
N VAL A 304 13.90 8.41 14.83
CA VAL A 304 13.18 8.81 13.62
C VAL A 304 12.70 10.25 13.74
N THR A 305 12.75 11.02 12.66
CA THR A 305 12.22 12.40 12.67
C THR A 305 10.75 12.43 12.32
N ASP A 306 10.34 11.70 11.27
CA ASP A 306 9.01 11.80 10.67
C ASP A 306 8.52 10.45 10.14
N HIS A 307 7.22 10.23 10.29
CA HIS A 307 6.48 9.18 9.58
C HIS A 307 5.49 9.84 8.62
N ILE A 308 5.72 9.70 7.33
CA ILE A 308 4.89 10.30 6.27
C ILE A 308 4.18 9.16 5.54
N ALA A 309 2.89 8.99 5.81
CA ALA A 309 2.11 7.87 5.37
C ALA A 309 1.14 8.25 4.25
N ILE A 310 1.28 7.60 3.10
CA ILE A 310 0.48 7.82 1.90
C ILE A 310 -0.53 6.68 1.76
N SER A 311 -1.81 7.03 1.71
CA SER A 311 -2.93 6.08 1.74
C SER A 311 -2.80 5.00 2.83
N PRO A 312 -2.51 5.36 4.10
CA PRO A 312 -2.37 4.37 5.15
C PRO A 312 -3.69 3.67 5.47
N ASP A 313 -3.59 2.47 6.01
CA ASP A 313 -4.68 1.62 6.46
C ASP A 313 -4.53 1.21 7.93
N TYR A 314 -4.29 2.16 8.84
CA TYR A 314 -4.08 1.89 10.28
C TYR A 314 -5.26 1.21 11.00
N HIS A 315 -6.43 1.21 10.37
CA HIS A 315 -7.60 0.47 10.83
C HIS A 315 -7.95 -0.68 9.87
N GLY A 316 -7.03 -1.12 9.02
CA GLY A 316 -7.29 -2.08 7.95
C GLY A 316 -8.28 -1.54 6.92
N THR A 317 -8.94 -2.44 6.19
CA THR A 317 -9.95 -2.10 5.19
C THR A 317 -11.14 -3.05 5.27
N ALA A 318 -12.33 -2.50 5.07
CA ALA A 318 -13.55 -3.28 4.93
C ALA A 318 -13.59 -4.10 3.61
N LEU A 319 -12.72 -3.77 2.65
CA LEU A 319 -12.67 -4.36 1.31
C LEU A 319 -11.65 -5.50 1.20
N ALA A 320 -10.88 -5.80 2.26
CA ALA A 320 -9.70 -6.69 2.21
C ALA A 320 -10.02 -8.05 1.57
N TYR A 321 -11.17 -8.59 1.90
CA TYR A 321 -11.58 -9.90 1.43
C TYR A 321 -11.84 -10.01 -0.08
N LEU A 322 -12.09 -8.89 -0.78
CA LEU A 322 -12.22 -8.89 -2.24
C LEU A 322 -10.91 -9.30 -2.94
N LEU A 323 -9.79 -9.23 -2.21
CA LEU A 323 -8.46 -9.60 -2.68
C LEU A 323 -8.13 -11.08 -2.42
N CYS A 324 -9.03 -11.82 -1.77
CA CYS A 324 -8.85 -13.23 -1.46
C CYS A 324 -9.53 -14.11 -2.52
N PRO A 325 -8.76 -14.95 -3.25
CA PRO A 325 -9.28 -16.00 -4.13
C PRO A 325 -10.47 -16.78 -3.53
N GLY A 326 -11.60 -16.80 -4.25
CA GLY A 326 -12.78 -17.58 -3.87
C GLY A 326 -13.58 -17.05 -2.67
N PHE A 327 -13.33 -15.81 -2.25
CA PHE A 327 -14.09 -15.17 -1.17
C PHE A 327 -15.61 -15.15 -1.41
N ALA A 328 -16.05 -14.80 -2.62
CA ALA A 328 -17.47 -14.62 -2.94
C ALA A 328 -18.31 -15.91 -2.81
N THR A 329 -17.68 -17.08 -2.86
CA THR A 329 -18.37 -18.39 -2.85
C THR A 329 -18.36 -19.07 -1.48
N GLY A 330 -17.75 -18.47 -0.46
CA GLY A 330 -17.76 -18.98 0.91
C GLY A 330 -16.95 -20.27 1.14
N ASN A 331 -16.06 -20.61 0.21
CA ASN A 331 -15.04 -21.62 0.42
C ASN A 331 -14.07 -21.16 1.51
N ASP A 332 -13.32 -22.09 2.12
CA ASP A 332 -12.22 -21.74 3.03
C ASP A 332 -11.36 -20.65 2.34
N ILE A 333 -11.36 -19.43 2.87
CA ILE A 333 -10.83 -18.24 2.17
C ILE A 333 -9.32 -18.41 2.04
N VAL A 334 -8.84 -18.87 0.88
CA VAL A 334 -7.41 -19.03 0.62
C VAL A 334 -6.84 -17.66 0.27
N CYS A 335 -6.22 -16.98 1.23
CA CYS A 335 -5.72 -15.61 1.09
C CYS A 335 -4.24 -15.48 1.43
N THR A 336 -3.63 -14.30 1.24
CA THR A 336 -2.28 -14.06 1.77
C THR A 336 -2.35 -13.69 3.25
N PRO A 337 -1.34 -14.05 4.06
CA PRO A 337 -1.27 -13.65 5.47
C PRO A 337 -1.55 -12.16 5.72
N SER A 338 -0.88 -11.26 5.00
CA SER A 338 -1.01 -9.82 5.22
C SER A 338 -2.38 -9.25 4.83
N ILE A 339 -3.06 -9.80 3.83
CA ILE A 339 -4.42 -9.34 3.46
C ILE A 339 -5.42 -9.69 4.57
N LEU A 340 -5.32 -10.88 5.17
CA LEU A 340 -6.15 -11.22 6.32
C LEU A 340 -5.85 -10.29 7.52
N GLN A 341 -4.58 -9.96 7.73
CA GLN A 341 -4.17 -9.01 8.77
C GLN A 341 -4.61 -7.57 8.48
N GLN A 342 -4.82 -7.17 7.22
CA GLN A 342 -5.34 -5.85 6.84
C GLN A 342 -6.88 -5.77 6.86
N THR A 343 -7.59 -6.81 7.28
CA THR A 343 -9.04 -6.71 7.47
C THR A 343 -9.35 -5.70 8.58
N TYR A 344 -10.41 -4.88 8.42
CA TYR A 344 -10.72 -3.71 9.26
C TYR A 344 -10.67 -3.93 10.79
N GLU A 345 -10.97 -5.15 11.25
CA GLU A 345 -10.88 -5.55 12.66
C GLU A 345 -10.23 -6.93 12.81
N SER A 346 -9.16 -7.19 12.05
CA SER A 346 -8.32 -8.37 12.25
C SER A 346 -7.71 -8.37 13.66
N ASN A 347 -7.20 -9.52 14.12
CA ASN A 347 -6.50 -9.57 15.40
C ASN A 347 -5.25 -8.69 15.39
N PHE A 348 -4.54 -8.62 14.26
CA PHE A 348 -3.39 -7.77 14.01
C PHE A 348 -3.77 -6.29 14.12
N VAL A 349 -4.77 -5.80 13.39
CA VAL A 349 -5.20 -4.39 13.45
C VAL A 349 -5.72 -4.04 14.84
N THR A 350 -6.56 -4.89 15.42
CA THR A 350 -7.06 -4.69 16.79
C THR A 350 -5.90 -4.56 17.78
N LYS A 351 -4.88 -5.40 17.64
CA LYS A 351 -3.72 -5.38 18.51
C LYS A 351 -2.76 -4.25 18.21
N LEU A 352 -2.56 -3.85 16.95
CA LEU A 352 -1.82 -2.66 16.59
C LEU A 352 -2.41 -1.46 17.32
N ARG A 353 -3.73 -1.28 17.20
CA ARG A 353 -4.46 -0.12 17.70
C ARG A 353 -4.58 -0.07 19.23
N SER A 354 -4.51 -1.20 19.92
CA SER A 354 -4.62 -1.23 21.39
C SER A 354 -3.52 -0.43 22.09
N ASN A 355 -3.80 0.03 23.31
CA ASN A 355 -2.86 0.77 24.15
C ASN A 355 -2.23 1.99 23.45
N ASN A 356 -3.10 2.82 22.85
CA ASN A 356 -2.75 4.03 22.11
C ASN A 356 -1.87 3.76 20.88
N GLY A 357 -1.92 2.55 20.31
CA GLY A 357 -1.23 2.26 19.05
C GLY A 357 -1.99 2.79 17.83
N ASP A 358 -3.24 3.23 18.01
CA ASP A 358 -4.01 4.08 17.10
C ASP A 358 -3.60 5.56 17.15
N SER A 359 -2.58 5.89 17.96
CA SER A 359 -1.97 7.21 18.05
C SER A 359 -0.52 7.20 17.58
N ALA A 360 -0.04 8.31 17.03
CA ALA A 360 1.32 8.47 16.56
C ALA A 360 2.38 8.22 17.64
N TYR A 361 3.54 7.70 17.22
CA TYR A 361 4.73 7.51 18.05
C TYR A 361 5.84 8.53 17.78
N VAL A 362 5.82 9.12 16.58
CA VAL A 362 6.71 10.19 16.10
C VAL A 362 5.84 11.24 15.37
N PRO A 363 6.35 12.43 15.03
CA PRO A 363 5.62 13.33 14.12
C PRO A 363 5.09 12.58 12.90
N THR A 364 3.76 12.57 12.71
CA THR A 364 3.12 11.77 11.65
C THR A 364 2.29 12.64 10.73
N THR A 365 2.51 12.49 9.43
CA THR A 365 1.72 13.11 8.36
C THR A 365 1.00 12.02 7.59
N THR A 366 -0.33 12.05 7.54
CA THR A 366 -1.13 11.10 6.76
C THR A 366 -1.82 11.82 5.61
N VAL A 367 -1.86 11.21 4.44
CA VAL A 367 -2.56 11.74 3.26
C VAL A 367 -3.36 10.64 2.63
N TYR A 368 -4.67 10.83 2.46
CA TYR A 368 -5.58 9.80 1.97
C TYR A 368 -6.74 10.41 1.17
N SER A 369 -7.42 9.55 0.41
CA SER A 369 -8.40 9.93 -0.61
C SER A 369 -9.73 9.21 -0.40
N LEU A 370 -10.86 9.89 -0.64
CA LEU A 370 -12.19 9.28 -0.61
C LEU A 370 -12.34 8.21 -1.67
N THR A 371 -11.69 8.42 -2.82
CA THR A 371 -11.78 7.60 -4.01
C THR A 371 -10.81 6.41 -4.00
N ASP A 372 -10.21 6.11 -2.84
CA ASP A 372 -9.36 4.94 -2.60
C ASP A 372 -10.17 3.65 -2.74
N GLU A 373 -9.87 2.85 -3.75
CA GLU A 373 -10.58 1.63 -4.14
C GLU A 373 -10.14 0.38 -3.37
N ILE A 374 -9.06 0.48 -2.59
CA ILE A 374 -8.50 -0.63 -1.83
C ILE A 374 -8.83 -0.49 -0.34
N VAL A 375 -8.68 0.72 0.20
CA VAL A 375 -8.87 1.04 1.61
C VAL A 375 -10.15 1.83 1.79
N GLN A 376 -11.11 1.26 2.53
CA GLN A 376 -12.31 1.96 2.97
C GLN A 376 -12.67 1.58 4.42
N PRO A 377 -13.27 2.52 5.18
CA PRO A 377 -13.53 3.92 4.84
C PRO A 377 -12.26 4.80 4.81
N GLN A 378 -12.25 5.84 3.98
CA GLN A 378 -11.19 6.88 3.93
C GLN A 378 -11.72 8.31 4.11
N SER A 379 -12.76 8.49 4.92
CA SER A 379 -13.30 9.82 5.23
C SER A 379 -13.67 10.00 6.71
N GLY A 380 -13.61 11.27 7.15
CA GLY A 380 -13.85 11.65 8.54
C GLY A 380 -12.83 11.05 9.51
N THR A 381 -13.15 11.07 10.80
CA THR A 381 -12.31 10.48 11.86
C THR A 381 -12.38 8.95 11.90
N ALA A 382 -13.28 8.35 11.13
CA ALA A 382 -13.37 6.90 10.94
C ALA A 382 -12.47 6.41 9.79
N ALA A 383 -11.85 7.32 9.02
CA ALA A 383 -10.94 6.96 7.96
C ALA A 383 -9.84 6.04 8.48
N SER A 384 -9.55 4.97 7.75
CA SER A 384 -8.49 4.04 8.13
C SER A 384 -7.12 4.72 8.17
N GLY A 385 -6.91 5.70 7.30
CA GLY A 385 -5.70 6.51 7.30
C GLY A 385 -5.59 7.55 8.42
N PHE A 386 -6.61 7.72 9.25
CA PHE A 386 -6.59 8.67 10.36
C PHE A 386 -5.81 8.13 11.56
N LEU A 387 -4.92 8.97 12.12
CA LEU A 387 -4.16 8.64 13.33
C LEU A 387 -4.38 9.70 14.43
N ASN A 388 -4.47 9.25 15.69
CA ASN A 388 -4.61 10.12 16.86
C ASN A 388 -3.26 10.66 17.35
N ASP A 389 -3.26 11.60 18.30
CA ASP A 389 -2.04 12.13 18.93
C ASP A 389 -2.07 12.08 20.47
N ALA A 390 -2.33 10.89 21.04
CA ALA A 390 -2.32 10.72 22.50
C ALA A 390 -0.96 11.02 23.17
N ARG A 391 0.13 11.09 22.39
CA ARG A 391 1.50 11.33 22.88
C ARG A 391 1.96 12.78 22.72
N GLY A 392 1.19 13.64 22.03
CA GLY A 392 1.57 15.03 21.76
C GLY A 392 2.83 15.15 20.89
N VAL A 393 3.05 14.19 19.98
CA VAL A 393 4.20 14.17 19.06
C VAL A 393 3.96 15.01 17.81
N GLY A 394 2.70 15.43 17.57
CA GLY A 394 2.28 16.16 16.40
C GLY A 394 1.75 15.23 15.31
N VAL A 395 0.48 15.42 14.92
CA VAL A 395 -0.15 14.68 13.82
C VAL A 395 -0.86 15.62 12.86
N SER A 396 -0.70 15.36 11.57
CA SER A 396 -1.39 16.04 10.49
C SER A 396 -2.11 15.00 9.63
N ASN A 397 -3.44 15.00 9.65
CA ASN A 397 -4.26 14.11 8.83
C ASN A 397 -4.89 14.89 7.67
N THR A 398 -4.46 14.62 6.43
CA THR A 398 -4.93 15.31 5.23
C THR A 398 -5.85 14.43 4.40
N PHE A 399 -7.15 14.69 4.49
CA PHE A 399 -8.16 14.14 3.61
C PHE A 399 -8.29 15.01 2.34
N LEU A 400 -7.82 14.51 1.19
CA LEU A 400 -7.62 15.32 -0.03
C LEU A 400 -8.88 16.05 -0.52
N GLN A 401 -10.01 15.35 -0.59
CA GLN A 401 -11.26 15.90 -1.13
C GLN A 401 -11.85 17.00 -0.24
N ALA A 402 -11.58 16.98 1.07
CA ALA A 402 -11.95 18.08 1.96
C ALA A 402 -10.93 19.21 1.92
N ALA A 403 -9.63 18.88 1.95
CA ALA A 403 -8.55 19.85 1.99
C ALA A 403 -8.48 20.70 0.70
N CYS A 404 -8.69 20.08 -0.46
CA CYS A 404 -8.68 20.72 -1.78
C CYS A 404 -10.04 20.67 -2.46
N ALA A 405 -11.11 20.91 -1.69
CA ALA A 405 -12.48 20.83 -2.19
C ALA A 405 -12.71 21.68 -3.45
N GLY A 406 -13.17 21.04 -4.53
CA GLY A 406 -13.43 21.68 -5.82
C GLY A 406 -12.18 22.09 -6.61
N LEU A 407 -10.99 21.72 -6.14
CA LEU A 407 -9.72 21.97 -6.82
C LEU A 407 -9.10 20.66 -7.34
N PRO A 408 -8.22 20.72 -8.35
CA PRO A 408 -7.67 19.54 -9.00
C PRO A 408 -7.03 18.50 -8.06
N ALA A 409 -6.29 18.92 -7.04
CA ALA A 409 -5.65 18.00 -6.09
C ALA A 409 -6.64 17.28 -5.15
N GLY A 410 -7.91 17.71 -5.11
CA GLY A 410 -9.02 17.03 -4.43
C GLY A 410 -9.89 16.20 -5.38
N GLY A 411 -9.41 15.94 -6.61
CA GLY A 411 -10.10 15.17 -7.63
C GLY A 411 -10.06 13.65 -7.42
N LEU A 412 -10.01 12.92 -8.53
CA LEU A 412 -9.95 11.46 -8.56
C LEU A 412 -8.51 11.00 -8.33
N TYR A 413 -8.23 10.50 -7.12
CA TYR A 413 -6.96 9.87 -6.78
C TYR A 413 -7.25 8.51 -6.16
N THR A 414 -6.91 7.44 -6.88
CA THR A 414 -6.96 6.05 -6.43
C THR A 414 -6.00 5.83 -5.25
N HIS A 415 -5.97 4.62 -4.71
CA HIS A 415 -5.11 4.24 -3.59
C HIS A 415 -3.63 4.58 -3.83
N GLU A 416 -3.09 4.16 -4.97
CA GLU A 416 -1.78 4.50 -5.53
C GLU A 416 -1.73 5.91 -6.09
N GLY A 417 -2.86 6.45 -6.54
CA GLY A 417 -2.94 7.78 -7.12
C GLY A 417 -2.46 8.89 -6.18
N VAL A 418 -2.63 8.71 -4.86
CA VAL A 418 -2.12 9.65 -3.85
C VAL A 418 -0.59 9.80 -3.92
N LEU A 419 0.16 8.81 -4.43
CA LEU A 419 1.63 8.90 -4.59
C LEU A 419 2.07 9.96 -5.59
N TYR A 420 1.25 10.28 -6.61
CA TYR A 420 1.55 11.37 -7.54
C TYR A 420 0.77 12.66 -7.24
N ASN A 421 -0.02 12.68 -6.16
CA ASN A 421 -0.80 13.84 -5.77
C ASN A 421 0.13 15.02 -5.38
N PRO A 422 -0.14 16.24 -5.86
CA PRO A 422 0.75 17.38 -5.61
C PRO A 422 0.78 17.82 -4.14
N VAL A 423 -0.35 17.76 -3.43
CA VAL A 423 -0.40 18.08 -2.00
C VAL A 423 0.29 17.00 -1.18
N ALA A 424 0.11 15.72 -1.53
CA ALA A 424 0.82 14.62 -0.88
C ALA A 424 2.35 14.79 -0.95
N TYR A 425 2.89 15.05 -2.14
CA TYR A 425 4.34 15.29 -2.30
C TYR A 425 4.81 16.57 -1.58
N ALA A 426 4.00 17.63 -1.60
CA ALA A 426 4.34 18.85 -0.89
C ALA A 426 4.37 18.65 0.63
N LEU A 427 3.43 17.88 1.18
CA LEU A 427 3.42 17.48 2.59
C LEU A 427 4.65 16.63 2.96
N VAL A 428 5.07 15.71 2.08
CA VAL A 428 6.32 14.95 2.25
C VAL A 428 7.51 15.91 2.36
N THR A 429 7.62 16.85 1.42
CA THR A 429 8.70 17.84 1.40
C THR A 429 8.67 18.76 2.61
N ASP A 430 7.48 19.17 3.04
CA ASP A 430 7.29 20.05 4.17
C ASP A 430 7.64 19.37 5.50
N ALA A 431 7.23 18.12 5.70
CA ALA A 431 7.61 17.33 6.87
C ALA A 431 9.14 17.17 6.98
N LEU A 432 9.81 16.80 5.88
CA LEU A 432 11.27 16.59 5.88
C LEU A 432 12.10 17.86 6.10
N ARG A 433 11.50 19.04 6.01
CA ARG A 433 12.20 20.34 6.05
C ARG A 433 11.84 21.21 7.25
N ASN A 434 10.86 20.79 8.05
CA ASN A 434 10.36 21.56 9.18
C ASN A 434 10.25 20.68 10.42
N GLU A 435 10.18 21.31 11.59
CA GLU A 435 9.88 20.57 12.82
C GLU A 435 8.40 20.17 12.86
N GLY A 436 8.15 18.93 13.29
CA GLY A 436 6.80 18.36 13.37
C GLY A 436 6.30 17.86 12.01
N PRO A 437 5.04 17.37 11.96
CA PRO A 437 4.49 16.81 10.73
C PRO A 437 4.35 17.87 9.63
N GLY A 438 4.19 17.40 8.40
CA GLY A 438 3.83 18.23 7.24
C GLY A 438 2.53 18.99 7.51
N SER A 439 2.54 20.28 7.25
CA SER A 439 1.44 21.19 7.55
C SER A 439 0.72 21.59 6.26
N PHE A 440 -0.57 21.26 6.18
CA PHE A 440 -1.39 21.65 5.03
C PHE A 440 -1.41 23.18 4.83
N ASP A 441 -1.43 23.97 5.90
CA ASP A 441 -1.40 25.44 5.84
C ASP A 441 -0.17 25.99 5.09
N ARG A 442 0.94 25.25 5.07
CA ARG A 442 2.17 25.63 4.35
C ARG A 442 2.18 25.21 2.88
N VAL A 443 1.28 24.31 2.47
CA VAL A 443 1.30 23.68 1.13
C VAL A 443 -0.04 23.73 0.40
N GLY A 444 -1.05 24.41 0.95
CA GLY A 444 -2.39 24.49 0.35
C GLY A 444 -2.42 25.16 -1.03
N ASP A 445 -1.39 25.92 -1.40
CA ASP A 445 -1.22 26.49 -2.74
C ASP A 445 -1.07 25.42 -3.83
N GLN A 446 -0.69 24.19 -3.46
CA GLN A 446 -0.56 23.05 -4.37
C GLN A 446 -1.89 22.46 -4.80
N CYS A 447 -3.02 22.83 -4.18
CA CYS A 447 -4.34 22.30 -4.54
C CYS A 447 -4.72 22.56 -6.01
N GLY A 448 -4.15 23.60 -6.64
CA GLY A 448 -4.39 23.95 -8.05
C GLY A 448 -3.73 23.02 -9.07
N ASN A 449 -2.81 22.14 -8.63
CA ASN A 449 -2.09 21.22 -9.50
C ASN A 449 -2.84 19.89 -9.65
N VAL A 450 -2.69 19.24 -10.82
CA VAL A 450 -3.27 17.91 -11.11
C VAL A 450 -2.31 16.78 -10.69
N VAL A 451 -1.01 17.05 -10.71
CA VAL A 451 0.06 16.10 -10.39
C VAL A 451 1.19 16.86 -9.67
N ALA A 452 1.95 16.17 -8.83
CA ALA A 452 3.16 16.73 -8.24
C ALA A 452 4.11 17.30 -9.33
N PRO A 453 4.55 18.57 -9.23
CA PRO A 453 5.48 19.15 -10.19
C PRO A 453 6.74 18.30 -10.34
N GLY A 454 7.10 17.99 -11.60
CA GLY A 454 8.23 17.12 -11.94
C GLY A 454 7.84 15.69 -12.32
N LEU A 455 6.58 15.29 -12.10
CA LEU A 455 6.04 14.03 -12.63
C LEU A 455 5.39 14.23 -14.00
N SER A 456 5.58 13.25 -14.85
CA SER A 456 5.07 13.16 -16.21
C SER A 456 3.83 12.27 -16.29
N LEU A 457 3.21 12.20 -17.46
CA LEU A 457 2.15 11.24 -17.73
C LEU A 457 2.62 9.78 -17.57
N ASN A 458 3.86 9.48 -17.97
CA ASN A 458 4.41 8.13 -17.82
C ASN A 458 4.57 7.75 -16.34
N ASP A 459 4.94 8.71 -15.49
CA ASP A 459 5.05 8.50 -14.04
C ASP A 459 3.68 8.15 -13.41
N VAL A 460 2.62 8.83 -13.87
CA VAL A 460 1.24 8.51 -13.49
C VAL A 460 0.85 7.11 -13.98
N ILE A 461 1.11 6.78 -15.26
CA ILE A 461 0.81 5.46 -15.83
C ILE A 461 1.53 4.34 -15.08
N GLU A 462 2.81 4.51 -14.76
CA GLU A 462 3.59 3.52 -14.01
C GLU A 462 3.12 3.38 -12.56
N THR A 463 2.65 4.47 -11.94
CA THR A 463 2.07 4.43 -10.59
C THR A 463 0.72 3.68 -10.60
N GLU A 464 -0.18 3.98 -11.53
CA GLU A 464 -1.46 3.26 -11.69
C GLU A 464 -1.25 1.78 -12.06
N ALA A 465 -0.15 1.45 -12.78
CA ALA A 465 0.24 0.07 -13.08
C ALA A 465 0.68 -0.74 -11.84
N LEU A 466 0.81 -0.11 -10.67
CA LEU A 466 1.07 -0.82 -9.40
C LEU A 466 -0.10 -1.74 -9.03
N VAL A 467 -1.36 -1.38 -9.31
CA VAL A 467 -2.52 -2.23 -8.94
C VAL A 467 -2.57 -3.53 -9.75
N PRO A 468 -2.44 -3.52 -11.09
CA PRO A 468 -2.30 -4.77 -11.85
C PRO A 468 -1.13 -5.64 -11.38
N LEU A 469 0.03 -5.02 -11.06
CA LEU A 469 1.20 -5.75 -10.55
C LEU A 469 0.94 -6.37 -9.16
N PHE A 470 0.37 -5.59 -8.25
CA PHE A 470 -0.06 -6.02 -6.93
C PHE A 470 -0.99 -7.23 -7.04
N LEU A 471 -2.06 -7.14 -7.84
CA LEU A 471 -3.04 -8.20 -7.94
C LEU A 471 -2.43 -9.47 -8.54
N LEU A 472 -1.58 -9.33 -9.56
CA LEU A 472 -0.86 -10.46 -10.14
C LEU A 472 0.04 -11.15 -9.11
N ASN A 473 0.76 -10.39 -8.28
CA ASN A 473 1.59 -10.94 -7.20
C ASN A 473 0.75 -11.62 -6.11
N VAL A 474 -0.38 -11.01 -5.73
CA VAL A 474 -1.34 -11.63 -4.79
C VAL A 474 -1.81 -12.96 -5.34
N LEU A 475 -2.34 -13.01 -6.57
CA LEU A 475 -2.86 -14.23 -7.17
C LEU A 475 -1.76 -15.30 -7.39
N SER A 476 -0.52 -14.87 -7.60
CA SER A 476 0.64 -15.76 -7.82
C SER A 476 1.31 -16.24 -6.53
N TYR A 477 0.92 -15.74 -5.36
CA TYR A 477 1.52 -16.12 -4.09
C TYR A 477 1.11 -17.54 -3.69
N GLU A 478 2.09 -18.41 -3.41
CA GLU A 478 1.86 -19.83 -3.19
C GLU A 478 1.50 -20.16 -1.73
N ASP A 479 2.09 -19.45 -0.75
CA ASP A 479 1.93 -19.74 0.69
C ASP A 479 0.64 -19.16 1.27
N LYS A 480 -0.48 -19.43 0.61
CA LYS A 480 -1.80 -18.96 1.05
C LYS A 480 -2.23 -19.59 2.37
N VAL A 481 -3.03 -18.85 3.13
CA VAL A 481 -3.57 -19.24 4.44
C VAL A 481 -5.08 -19.06 4.47
N THR A 482 -5.76 -19.84 5.31
CA THR A 482 -7.23 -19.76 5.52
C THR A 482 -7.61 -19.01 6.79
N SER A 483 -6.63 -18.65 7.60
CA SER A 483 -6.79 -17.91 8.83
C SER A 483 -5.67 -16.90 8.97
N GLU A 484 -5.99 -15.78 9.59
CA GLU A 484 -4.99 -14.80 9.99
C GLU A 484 -3.89 -15.46 10.83
N PRO A 485 -2.60 -15.14 10.59
CA PRO A 485 -1.50 -15.61 11.44
C PRO A 485 -1.71 -15.27 12.92
N ALA A 486 -1.18 -16.11 13.80
CA ALA A 486 -1.17 -15.82 15.22
C ALA A 486 -0.30 -14.60 15.54
N LEU A 487 -0.72 -13.80 16.52
CA LEU A 487 0.09 -12.71 17.05
C LEU A 487 1.38 -13.25 17.66
N MET A 488 2.51 -12.59 17.38
CA MET A 488 3.80 -12.90 17.96
C MET A 488 3.79 -12.72 19.47
N GLY A 489 4.57 -13.52 20.19
CA GLY A 489 4.55 -13.56 21.66
C GLY A 489 4.92 -12.23 22.34
N TYR A 490 5.60 -11.32 21.66
CA TYR A 490 5.91 -9.99 22.20
C TYR A 490 4.71 -9.02 22.13
N ALA A 491 3.73 -9.28 21.26
CA ALA A 491 2.55 -8.44 21.07
C ALA A 491 1.57 -8.64 22.22
N THR A 492 1.93 -8.16 23.41
CA THR A 492 1.18 -8.36 24.65
C THR A 492 0.35 -7.16 25.04
N TYR A 493 0.66 -5.97 24.51
CA TYR A 493 -0.03 -4.69 24.71
C TYR A 493 -0.29 -4.02 23.35
#